data_AF-S1PGR6-F1
#
_entry.id   AF-S1PGR6-F1
#
_cell.length_a   1.000
_cell.length_b   1.000
_cell.length_c   1.000
_cell.angle_alpha   90.00
_cell.angle_beta   90.00
_cell.angle_gamma   90.00
#
_symmetry.space_group_name_H-M   'P 1'
#
loop_
_entity.id
_entity.type
_entity.pdbx_description
1 polymer ?
#
loop_
_entity_poly.entity_id
_entity_poly.type
_entity_poly.pdbx_seq_one_letter_code
_entity_poly.pdbx_strand_id
1 'polypeptide(L)'
;MSELNDLLTTRELQRWRLILGEAAETTLCGLDDNARQIDHALEWLYGRDPERLQRGERYGGLGRSNLTTPEWINSIHTLFPQQVIERLESDAVLRYGIEDVVTNLDVLERMQPSESLLRAVLHTKHLMNPEVLAAARRIVHQVVEEIMARLAKEVRQAFSGVRDRRRRSFISLARNFDFKSTLRANLQHWHPQHGKLYIESPRFNSRIKRHSEQWQLVLLVDQSGSMVDSVIHSAVMAACLWQLPGIRTHLVAFDTSVVDLTADVADPVELLMKVQLGGGTNIASAVEYGRQLIEQPAKSVIILVSDFYEGGSSSLLTHQVKKCVQSGIKVLGLAALDSTATPCYDHDTAQALVNVGAQIAAMTPGELASWLAENLQS
;
A
#
# COMPACT_ATOMS: atom_id res chain seq x y z
N MET A 1 -25.36 44.64 8.64
CA MET A 1 -26.23 43.50 8.96
C MET A 1 -27.24 43.18 7.86
N SER A 2 -27.82 44.17 7.16
CA SER A 2 -28.84 43.94 6.11
C SER A 2 -28.29 43.43 4.76
N GLU A 3 -27.09 43.84 4.34
CA GLU A 3 -26.62 43.59 2.96
C GLU A 3 -26.02 42.19 2.72
N LEU A 4 -25.48 41.52 3.74
CA LEU A 4 -24.90 40.17 3.61
C LEU A 4 -25.96 39.05 3.68
N ASN A 5 -27.06 39.28 4.40
CA ASN A 5 -28.17 38.32 4.50
C ASN A 5 -29.00 38.21 3.21
N ASP A 6 -28.91 39.21 2.32
CA ASP A 6 -29.60 39.19 1.01
C ASP A 6 -28.86 38.37 -0.06
N LEU A 7 -27.57 38.07 0.16
CA LEU A 7 -26.71 37.39 -0.83
C LEU A 7 -26.36 35.95 -0.44
N LEU A 8 -26.32 35.62 0.85
CA LEU A 8 -25.93 34.30 1.35
C LEU A 8 -27.03 33.71 2.24
N THR A 9 -27.32 32.43 2.04
CA THR A 9 -28.24 31.69 2.91
C THR A 9 -27.66 31.56 4.32
N THR A 10 -28.52 31.43 5.33
CA THR A 10 -28.10 31.23 6.73
C THR A 10 -27.11 30.07 6.89
N ARG A 11 -27.25 29.02 6.09
CA ARG A 11 -26.35 27.86 6.06
C ARG A 11 -24.95 28.21 5.51
N GLU A 12 -24.87 29.08 4.53
CA GLU A 12 -23.59 29.54 3.97
C GLU A 12 -22.87 30.47 4.95
N LEU A 13 -23.61 31.36 5.62
CA LEU A 13 -23.06 32.21 6.68
C LEU A 13 -22.52 31.39 7.86
N GLN A 14 -23.23 30.33 8.26
CA GLN A 14 -22.75 29.38 9.27
C GLN A 14 -21.49 28.62 8.81
N ARG A 15 -21.42 28.18 7.55
CA ARG A 15 -20.21 27.55 6.99
C ARG A 15 -19.01 28.50 6.99
N TRP A 16 -19.21 29.75 6.58
CA TRP A 16 -18.17 30.77 6.65
C TRP A 16 -17.74 31.05 8.09
N ARG A 17 -18.68 31.02 9.05
CA ARG A 17 -18.35 31.17 10.47
C ARG A 17 -17.53 29.99 10.99
N LEU A 18 -17.80 28.76 10.56
CA LEU A 18 -16.98 27.59 10.90
C LEU A 18 -15.57 27.66 10.28
N ILE A 19 -15.44 28.18 9.06
CA ILE A 19 -14.14 28.31 8.36
C ILE A 19 -13.29 29.43 8.98
N LEU A 20 -13.92 30.57 9.31
CA LEU A 20 -13.24 31.77 9.80
C LEU A 20 -13.04 31.78 11.32
N GLY A 21 -13.66 30.85 12.05
CA GLY A 21 -13.53 30.73 13.51
C GLY A 21 -14.22 31.85 14.31
N GLU A 22 -13.96 31.86 15.61
CA GLU A 22 -14.64 32.73 16.59
C GLU A 22 -14.52 34.23 16.30
N ALA A 23 -13.42 34.65 15.67
CA ALA A 23 -13.20 36.03 15.27
C ALA A 23 -14.31 36.58 14.34
N ALA A 24 -14.94 35.71 13.56
CA ALA A 24 -16.00 36.09 12.63
C ALA A 24 -17.41 36.10 13.27
N GLU A 25 -17.57 35.69 14.53
CA GLU A 25 -18.87 35.65 15.22
C GLU A 25 -19.50 37.02 15.41
N THR A 26 -18.67 38.04 15.59
CA THR A 26 -19.13 39.44 15.73
C THR A 26 -19.71 40.01 14.43
N THR A 27 -19.36 39.40 13.28
CA THR A 27 -19.71 39.90 11.94
C THR A 27 -20.70 38.98 11.21
N LEU A 28 -20.69 37.68 11.51
CA LEU A 28 -21.58 36.65 10.96
C LEU A 28 -22.70 36.30 11.96
N CYS A 29 -23.67 35.50 11.51
CA CYS A 29 -24.74 35.01 12.39
C CYS A 29 -24.21 33.98 13.41
N GLY A 30 -24.87 33.89 14.56
CA GLY A 30 -24.59 32.86 15.57
C GLY A 30 -24.80 31.43 15.05
N LEU A 31 -24.01 30.49 15.58
CA LEU A 31 -24.12 29.07 15.24
C LEU A 31 -25.37 28.45 15.88
N ASP A 32 -26.03 27.55 15.14
CA ASP A 32 -27.03 26.66 15.71
C ASP A 32 -26.36 25.63 16.65
N ASP A 33 -27.16 24.92 17.45
CA ASP A 33 -26.60 24.01 18.47
C ASP A 33 -25.77 22.88 17.84
N ASN A 34 -26.13 22.42 16.63
CA ASN A 34 -25.36 21.41 15.90
C ASN A 34 -24.03 21.96 15.36
N ALA A 35 -24.03 23.12 14.71
CA ALA A 35 -22.79 23.74 14.24
C ALA A 35 -21.89 24.18 15.40
N ARG A 36 -22.45 24.51 16.58
CA ARG A 36 -21.66 24.77 17.79
C ARG A 36 -20.94 23.52 18.28
N GLN A 37 -21.58 22.35 18.24
CA GLN A 37 -20.93 21.07 18.57
C GLN A 37 -19.82 20.71 17.57
N ILE A 38 -20.05 20.95 16.28
CA ILE A 38 -19.06 20.80 15.21
C ILE A 38 -17.86 21.73 15.44
N ASP A 39 -18.10 23.02 15.69
CA ASP A 39 -17.07 24.03 15.97
C ASP A 39 -16.20 23.61 17.17
N HIS A 40 -16.85 23.18 18.26
CA HIS A 40 -16.16 22.73 19.46
C HIS A 40 -15.29 21.49 19.24
N ALA A 41 -15.79 20.51 18.47
CA ALA A 41 -15.04 19.29 18.15
C ALA A 41 -13.83 19.57 17.23
N LEU A 42 -13.97 20.51 16.29
CA LEU A 42 -12.89 20.94 15.39
C LEU A 42 -11.86 21.81 16.12
N GLU A 43 -12.31 22.74 16.96
CA GLU A 43 -11.42 23.62 17.74
C GLU A 43 -10.60 22.84 18.76
N TRP A 44 -11.17 21.77 19.36
CA TRP A 44 -10.41 20.90 20.24
C TRP A 44 -9.20 20.24 19.55
N LEU A 45 -9.33 19.89 18.27
CA LEU A 45 -8.28 19.26 17.47
C LEU A 45 -7.35 20.31 16.85
N TYR A 46 -7.88 21.20 16.01
CA TYR A 46 -7.13 22.16 15.19
C TYR A 46 -6.69 23.42 15.97
N GLY A 47 -7.31 23.72 17.12
CA GLY A 47 -6.86 24.78 18.02
C GLY A 47 -5.49 24.48 18.67
N ARG A 48 -5.03 23.23 18.59
CA ARG A 48 -3.70 22.79 19.06
C ARG A 48 -2.57 23.06 18.07
N ASP A 49 -2.87 23.68 16.92
CA ASP A 49 -1.89 23.91 15.88
C ASP A 49 -0.74 24.84 16.33
N PRO A 50 0.53 24.37 16.29
CA PRO A 50 1.67 25.18 16.69
C PRO A 50 1.83 26.47 15.86
N GLU A 51 1.35 26.51 14.61
CA GLU A 51 1.39 27.72 13.79
C GLU A 51 0.38 28.78 14.25
N ARG A 52 -0.76 28.37 14.81
CA ARG A 52 -1.72 29.29 15.46
C ARG A 52 -1.16 29.82 16.77
N LEU A 53 -0.47 28.96 17.53
CA LEU A 53 0.24 29.33 18.76
C LEU A 53 1.36 30.36 18.49
N GLN A 54 2.10 30.24 17.39
CA GLN A 54 3.15 31.19 16.99
C GLN A 54 2.59 32.52 16.48
N ARG A 55 1.43 32.51 15.83
CA ARG A 55 0.72 33.72 15.37
C ARG A 55 0.05 34.51 16.50
N GLY A 56 0.11 34.02 17.74
CA GLY A 56 -0.50 34.69 18.89
C GLY A 56 -2.03 34.60 18.92
N GLU A 57 -2.61 33.72 18.09
CA GLU A 57 -4.06 33.45 18.01
C GLU A 57 -4.53 32.57 19.19
N ARG A 58 -4.00 32.79 20.40
CA ARG A 58 -4.54 32.16 21.62
C ARG A 58 -5.86 32.83 21.98
N TYR A 59 -6.98 32.22 21.58
CA TYR A 59 -8.25 32.49 22.22
C TYR A 59 -8.33 31.68 23.53
N GLY A 60 -8.05 32.37 24.64
CA GLY A 60 -8.28 31.85 25.99
C GLY A 60 -9.78 31.84 26.28
N GLY A 61 -10.49 30.83 25.80
CA GLY A 61 -11.90 30.61 26.09
C GLY A 61 -12.10 30.12 27.53
N LEU A 62 -12.55 31.02 28.41
CA LEU A 62 -13.11 30.67 29.72
C LEU A 62 -14.53 30.11 29.52
N GLY A 63 -14.70 28.84 29.16
CA GLY A 63 -16.04 28.30 28.94
C GLY A 63 -16.18 26.80 28.63
N ARG A 64 -16.31 26.01 29.71
CA ARG A 64 -16.94 24.67 29.83
C ARG A 64 -16.25 23.48 29.11
N SER A 65 -15.68 22.62 29.96
CA SER A 65 -15.31 21.22 29.73
C SER A 65 -14.30 21.01 28.60
N ASN A 66 -13.01 20.97 28.95
CA ASN A 66 -12.01 20.36 28.07
C ASN A 66 -12.50 18.95 27.74
N LEU A 67 -12.96 18.72 26.51
CA LEU A 67 -13.29 17.39 26.02
C LEU A 67 -12.10 16.49 26.32
N THR A 68 -12.36 15.35 26.95
CA THR A 68 -11.38 14.28 27.02
C THR A 68 -11.30 13.60 25.65
N THR A 69 -10.18 12.95 25.34
CA THR A 69 -10.00 12.20 24.08
C THR A 69 -11.16 11.23 23.78
N PRO A 70 -11.69 10.45 24.75
CA PRO A 70 -12.85 9.58 24.52
C PRO A 70 -14.14 10.34 24.19
N GLU A 71 -14.39 11.49 24.83
CA GLU A 71 -15.59 12.32 24.58
C GLU A 71 -15.52 12.97 23.20
N TRP A 72 -14.33 13.39 22.78
CA TRP A 72 -14.10 13.91 21.44
C TRP A 72 -14.38 12.85 20.36
N ILE A 73 -13.91 11.60 20.53
CA ILE A 73 -14.22 10.52 19.58
C ILE A 73 -15.74 10.28 19.48
N ASN A 74 -16.45 10.16 20.61
CA ASN A 74 -17.90 9.96 20.56
C ASN A 74 -18.62 11.13 19.83
N SER A 75 -18.12 12.35 20.02
CA SER A 75 -18.65 13.54 19.38
C SER A 75 -18.44 13.49 17.86
N ILE A 76 -17.23 13.19 17.38
CA ILE A 76 -16.97 13.16 15.93
C ILE A 76 -17.74 12.05 15.22
N HIS A 77 -17.92 10.88 15.87
CA HIS A 77 -18.70 9.75 15.32
C HIS A 77 -20.19 10.07 15.17
N THR A 78 -20.71 11.02 15.95
CA THR A 78 -22.10 11.48 15.86
C THR A 78 -22.28 12.61 14.85
N LEU A 79 -21.27 13.49 14.74
CA LEU A 79 -21.38 14.76 14.03
C LEU A 79 -20.93 14.69 12.56
N PHE A 80 -20.04 13.76 12.22
CA PHE A 80 -19.39 13.75 10.90
C PHE A 80 -19.64 12.45 10.12
N PRO A 81 -19.60 12.51 8.78
CA PRO A 81 -19.58 11.31 7.95
C PRO A 81 -18.22 10.58 8.07
N GLN A 82 -18.22 9.28 7.75
CA GLN A 82 -17.06 8.38 7.91
C GLN A 82 -15.75 8.94 7.32
N GLN A 83 -15.78 9.46 6.09
CA GLN A 83 -14.59 10.01 5.44
C GLN A 83 -13.95 11.18 6.21
N VAL A 84 -14.76 11.95 6.94
CA VAL A 84 -14.26 13.07 7.75
C VAL A 84 -13.74 12.56 9.09
N ILE A 85 -14.40 11.55 9.69
CA ILE A 85 -13.92 10.90 10.91
C ILE A 85 -12.52 10.33 10.71
N GLU A 86 -12.30 9.54 9.64
CA GLU A 86 -11.00 8.95 9.32
C GLU A 86 -9.90 10.02 9.22
N ARG A 87 -10.21 11.17 8.61
CA ARG A 87 -9.27 12.28 8.49
C ARG A 87 -8.99 12.94 9.84
N LEU A 88 -10.01 13.20 10.65
CA LEU A 88 -9.87 13.82 11.97
C LEU A 88 -9.07 12.92 12.92
N GLU A 89 -9.35 11.61 12.94
CA GLU A 89 -8.62 10.63 13.74
C GLU A 89 -7.15 10.51 13.28
N SER A 90 -6.91 10.52 11.96
CA SER A 90 -5.56 10.54 11.38
C SER A 90 -4.78 11.79 11.79
N ASP A 91 -5.40 12.97 11.70
CA ASP A 91 -4.78 14.24 12.08
C ASP A 91 -4.48 14.28 13.58
N ALA A 92 -5.38 13.75 14.43
CA ALA A 92 -5.18 13.67 15.86
C ALA A 92 -3.90 12.91 16.23
N VAL A 93 -3.64 11.76 15.60
CA VAL A 93 -2.46 10.96 15.92
C VAL A 93 -1.21 11.47 15.20
N LEU A 94 -1.27 11.65 13.88
CA LEU A 94 -0.07 11.90 13.06
C LEU A 94 0.41 13.36 13.12
N ARG A 95 -0.51 14.32 13.18
CA ARG A 95 -0.19 15.75 13.15
C ARG A 95 -0.10 16.36 14.55
N TYR A 96 -1.03 15.98 15.42
CA TYR A 96 -1.13 16.56 16.76
C TYR A 96 -0.58 15.67 17.88
N GLY A 97 -0.11 14.46 17.57
CA GLY A 97 0.53 13.57 18.54
C GLY A 97 -0.38 13.17 19.70
N ILE A 98 -1.69 13.10 19.47
CA ILE A 98 -2.67 12.69 20.49
C ILE A 98 -2.65 11.16 20.58
N GLU A 99 -1.60 10.65 21.23
CA GLU A 99 -1.34 9.23 21.39
C GLU A 99 -2.46 8.51 22.17
N ASP A 100 -3.16 9.23 23.06
CA ASP A 100 -4.33 8.75 23.82
C ASP A 100 -5.42 8.13 22.94
N VAL A 101 -5.52 8.53 21.67
CA VAL A 101 -6.48 7.97 20.69
C VAL A 101 -6.22 6.48 20.44
N VAL A 102 -4.94 6.08 20.43
CA VAL A 102 -4.49 4.74 20.05
C VAL A 102 -3.92 3.93 21.21
N THR A 103 -3.62 4.58 22.34
CA THR A 103 -3.14 3.91 23.56
C THR A 103 -4.26 3.54 24.54
N ASN A 104 -5.47 4.09 24.38
CA ASN A 104 -6.61 3.76 25.23
C ASN A 104 -7.50 2.69 24.59
N LEU A 105 -7.70 1.57 25.29
CA LEU A 105 -8.51 0.44 24.82
C LEU A 105 -9.95 0.83 24.49
N ASP A 106 -10.61 1.58 25.38
CA ASP A 106 -12.02 1.97 25.21
C ASP A 106 -12.22 2.87 23.99
N VAL A 107 -11.18 3.64 23.65
CA VAL A 107 -11.17 4.58 22.53
C VAL A 107 -10.91 3.80 21.23
N LEU A 108 -9.88 2.95 21.24
CA LEU A 108 -9.49 2.13 20.11
C LEU A 108 -10.59 1.16 19.66
N GLU A 109 -11.34 0.55 20.60
CA GLU A 109 -12.45 -0.36 20.26
C GLU A 109 -13.67 0.34 19.64
N ARG A 110 -13.78 1.67 19.80
CA ARG A 110 -14.85 2.47 19.19
C ARG A 110 -14.48 2.99 17.80
N MET A 111 -13.18 3.03 17.49
CA MET A 111 -12.70 3.50 16.20
C MET A 111 -13.02 2.49 15.11
N GLN A 112 -13.27 3.00 13.90
CA GLN A 112 -13.49 2.15 12.74
C GLN A 112 -12.15 1.74 12.13
N PRO A 113 -12.00 0.48 11.69
CA PRO A 113 -10.82 0.05 10.95
C PRO A 113 -10.63 0.90 9.69
N SER A 114 -9.45 1.51 9.54
CA SER A 114 -9.09 2.32 8.37
C SER A 114 -7.59 2.24 8.10
N GLU A 115 -7.16 2.55 6.87
CA GLU A 115 -5.74 2.61 6.51
C GLU A 115 -5.01 3.69 7.34
N SER A 116 -5.68 4.81 7.64
CA SER A 116 -5.16 5.85 8.54
C SER A 116 -4.92 5.34 9.96
N LEU A 117 -5.86 4.57 10.52
CA LEU A 117 -5.71 3.96 11.84
C LEU A 117 -4.59 2.92 11.86
N LEU A 118 -4.45 2.12 10.79
CA LEU A 118 -3.33 1.20 10.63
C LEU A 118 -1.99 1.94 10.70
N ARG A 119 -1.85 3.06 9.98
CA ARG A 119 -0.65 3.90 10.02
C ARG A 119 -0.35 4.42 11.43
N ALA A 120 -1.39 4.96 12.09
CA ALA A 120 -1.31 5.47 13.45
C ALA A 120 -0.86 4.39 14.45
N VAL A 121 -1.43 3.18 14.36
CA VAL A 121 -1.05 2.03 15.19
C VAL A 121 0.41 1.63 14.97
N LEU A 122 0.87 1.54 13.72
CA LEU A 122 2.26 1.16 13.43
C LEU A 122 3.28 2.17 13.98
N HIS A 123 2.94 3.46 13.97
CA HIS A 123 3.80 4.52 14.51
C HIS A 123 3.85 4.50 16.05
N THR A 124 2.74 4.18 16.71
CA THR A 124 2.58 4.30 18.18
C THR A 124 2.66 2.96 18.93
N LYS A 125 2.84 1.83 18.22
CA LYS A 125 2.86 0.48 18.83
C LYS A 125 3.84 0.30 19.99
N HIS A 126 4.92 1.08 20.03
CA HIS A 126 5.94 1.02 21.08
C HIS A 126 5.47 1.62 22.42
N LEU A 127 4.36 2.35 22.42
CA LEU A 127 3.76 3.00 23.59
C LEU A 127 2.53 2.23 24.13
N MET A 128 2.13 1.15 23.46
CA MET A 128 0.91 0.41 23.79
C MET A 128 1.17 -0.67 24.84
N ASN A 129 0.22 -0.81 25.78
CA ASN A 129 0.18 -1.93 26.70
C ASN A 129 -0.21 -3.23 25.97
N PRO A 130 0.13 -4.43 26.49
CA PRO A 130 -0.16 -5.71 25.81
C PRO A 130 -1.65 -5.92 25.46
N GLU A 131 -2.57 -5.47 26.31
CA GLU A 131 -4.01 -5.57 26.08
C GLU A 131 -4.47 -4.69 24.91
N VAL A 132 -3.95 -3.46 24.83
CA VAL A 132 -4.22 -2.50 23.75
C VAL A 132 -3.63 -3.01 22.44
N LEU A 133 -2.42 -3.58 22.48
CA LEU A 133 -1.77 -4.18 21.31
C LEU A 133 -2.58 -5.36 20.76
N ALA A 134 -3.20 -6.17 21.62
CA ALA A 134 -4.09 -7.25 21.19
C ALA A 134 -5.36 -6.73 20.51
N ALA A 135 -5.94 -5.63 20.99
CA ALA A 135 -7.07 -4.95 20.33
C ALA A 135 -6.64 -4.33 18.99
N ALA A 136 -5.51 -3.64 18.97
CA ALA A 136 -4.92 -3.06 17.76
C ALA A 136 -4.69 -4.14 16.69
N ARG A 137 -4.17 -5.32 17.08
CA ARG A 137 -3.97 -6.45 16.16
C ARG A 137 -5.27 -6.91 15.48
N ARG A 138 -6.40 -6.91 16.20
CA ARG A 138 -7.71 -7.26 15.62
C ARG A 138 -8.12 -6.26 14.54
N ILE A 139 -7.92 -4.97 14.81
CA ILE A 139 -8.24 -3.89 13.88
C ILE A 139 -7.31 -3.96 12.66
N VAL A 140 -6.00 -4.09 12.88
CA VAL A 140 -4.99 -4.25 11.81
C VAL A 140 -5.34 -5.42 10.92
N HIS A 141 -5.74 -6.57 11.49
CA HIS A 141 -6.15 -7.73 10.71
C HIS A 141 -7.33 -7.42 9.79
N GLN A 142 -8.35 -6.69 10.25
CA GLN A 142 -9.49 -6.33 9.39
C GLN A 142 -9.06 -5.44 8.22
N VAL A 143 -8.27 -4.40 8.48
CA VAL A 143 -7.78 -3.50 7.43
C VAL A 143 -6.88 -4.24 6.44
N VAL A 144 -5.97 -5.09 6.93
CA VAL A 144 -5.07 -5.88 6.07
C VAL A 144 -5.85 -6.86 5.19
N GLU A 145 -6.87 -7.51 5.72
CA GLU A 145 -7.76 -8.38 4.93
C GLU A 145 -8.49 -7.61 3.82
N GLU A 146 -8.97 -6.39 4.10
CA GLU A 146 -9.62 -5.55 3.10
C GLU A 146 -8.65 -5.13 1.98
N ILE A 147 -7.44 -4.67 2.35
CA ILE A 147 -6.39 -4.33 1.38
C ILE A 147 -6.00 -5.57 0.57
N MET A 148 -5.83 -6.72 1.23
CA MET A 148 -5.47 -7.98 0.58
C MET A 148 -6.57 -8.44 -0.39
N ALA A 149 -7.84 -8.32 -0.03
CA ALA A 149 -8.96 -8.67 -0.91
C ALA A 149 -8.97 -7.83 -2.19
N ARG A 150 -8.66 -6.52 -2.08
CA ARG A 150 -8.52 -5.60 -3.22
C ARG A 150 -7.31 -5.99 -4.09
N LEU A 151 -6.13 -6.06 -3.50
CA LEU A 151 -4.87 -6.33 -4.23
C LEU A 151 -4.82 -7.73 -4.83
N ALA A 152 -5.33 -8.75 -4.12
CA ALA A 152 -5.35 -10.12 -4.63
C ALA A 152 -6.21 -10.25 -5.89
N LYS A 153 -7.23 -9.41 -6.08
CA LYS A 153 -8.03 -9.37 -7.30
C LYS A 153 -7.22 -8.80 -8.46
N GLU A 154 -6.53 -7.68 -8.24
CA GLU A 154 -5.68 -7.03 -9.24
C GLU A 154 -4.51 -7.93 -9.66
N VAL A 155 -3.81 -8.52 -8.68
CA VAL A 155 -2.74 -9.50 -8.92
C VAL A 155 -3.27 -10.70 -9.70
N ARG A 156 -4.39 -11.31 -9.29
CA ARG A 156 -4.99 -12.41 -10.05
C ARG A 156 -5.35 -12.00 -11.47
N GLN A 157 -5.89 -10.79 -11.69
CA GLN A 157 -6.23 -10.30 -13.02
C GLN A 157 -4.98 -10.13 -13.88
N ALA A 158 -3.93 -9.47 -13.39
CA ALA A 158 -2.66 -9.28 -14.08
C ALA A 158 -2.03 -10.62 -14.49
N PHE A 159 -1.96 -11.58 -13.56
CA PHE A 159 -1.37 -12.90 -13.80
C PHE A 159 -2.31 -13.88 -14.53
N SER A 160 -3.58 -13.52 -14.78
CA SER A 160 -4.55 -14.39 -15.46
C SER A 160 -4.52 -14.33 -17.00
N GLY A 161 -3.88 -13.33 -17.61
CA GLY A 161 -3.69 -13.24 -19.06
C GLY A 161 -2.45 -14.02 -19.52
N VAL A 162 -2.34 -14.65 -20.69
CA VAL A 162 -3.28 -15.09 -21.74
C VAL A 162 -3.15 -16.62 -21.80
N ARG A 163 -4.26 -17.35 -21.84
CA ARG A 163 -4.25 -18.81 -22.04
C ARG A 163 -3.60 -19.10 -23.40
N ASP A 164 -2.36 -19.59 -23.39
CA ASP A 164 -1.58 -19.86 -24.61
C ASP A 164 -2.23 -20.97 -25.46
N ARG A 165 -3.12 -20.56 -26.37
CA ARG A 165 -3.80 -21.43 -27.33
C ARG A 165 -2.88 -21.91 -28.45
N ARG A 166 -1.60 -21.47 -28.49
CA ARG A 166 -0.64 -21.80 -29.55
C ARG A 166 0.32 -22.94 -29.17
N ARG A 167 0.46 -23.29 -27.89
CA ARG A 167 1.31 -24.41 -27.44
C ARG A 167 0.53 -25.72 -27.34
N ARG A 168 1.04 -26.75 -28.02
CA ARG A 168 0.49 -28.13 -28.07
C ARG A 168 1.06 -28.97 -26.94
N SER A 169 0.26 -29.83 -26.31
CA SER A 169 0.75 -30.84 -25.36
C SER A 169 0.63 -32.22 -25.95
N PHE A 170 1.60 -33.07 -25.64
CA PHE A 170 1.58 -34.50 -25.93
C PHE A 170 0.90 -35.34 -24.83
N ILE A 171 0.30 -34.70 -23.83
CA ILE A 171 -0.37 -35.37 -22.70
C ILE A 171 -1.87 -35.54 -23.02
N SER A 172 -2.34 -36.78 -23.02
CA SER A 172 -3.72 -37.17 -23.32
C SER A 172 -4.67 -36.93 -22.14
N LEU A 173 -5.03 -35.66 -21.91
CA LEU A 173 -6.07 -35.28 -20.95
C LEU A 173 -7.36 -34.91 -21.69
N ALA A 174 -8.48 -35.58 -21.40
CA ALA A 174 -9.77 -35.37 -22.08
C ALA A 174 -10.24 -33.90 -22.05
N ARG A 175 -9.98 -33.18 -20.95
CA ARG A 175 -10.31 -31.76 -20.77
C ARG A 175 -9.49 -30.80 -21.67
N ASN A 176 -8.38 -31.27 -22.23
CA ASN A 176 -7.48 -30.50 -23.09
C ASN A 176 -7.60 -30.88 -24.57
N PHE A 177 -8.60 -31.66 -24.96
CA PHE A 177 -8.78 -32.13 -26.34
C PHE A 177 -9.13 -30.97 -27.28
N ASP A 178 -8.31 -30.77 -28.32
CA ASP A 178 -8.58 -29.78 -29.36
C ASP A 178 -9.37 -30.43 -30.50
N PHE A 179 -10.69 -30.36 -30.43
CA PHE A 179 -11.59 -30.90 -31.43
C PHE A 179 -11.31 -30.37 -32.84
N LYS A 180 -11.06 -29.07 -32.99
CA LYS A 180 -10.94 -28.43 -34.31
C LYS A 180 -9.64 -28.81 -35.01
N SER A 181 -8.54 -28.81 -34.26
CA SER A 181 -7.24 -29.23 -34.80
C SER A 181 -7.15 -30.73 -35.01
N THR A 182 -7.79 -31.53 -34.14
CA THR A 182 -7.86 -32.98 -34.30
C THR A 182 -8.68 -33.34 -35.54
N LEU A 183 -9.83 -32.70 -35.74
CA LEU A 183 -10.66 -32.95 -36.91
C LEU A 183 -9.90 -32.63 -38.19
N ARG A 184 -9.30 -31.43 -38.28
CA ARG A 184 -8.48 -31.04 -39.46
C ARG A 184 -7.33 -31.98 -39.76
N ALA A 185 -6.63 -32.47 -38.73
CA ALA A 185 -5.50 -33.38 -38.91
C ALA A 185 -5.93 -34.78 -39.37
N ASN A 186 -7.17 -35.19 -39.08
CA ASN A 186 -7.67 -36.52 -39.40
C ASN A 186 -8.69 -36.52 -40.55
N LEU A 187 -9.02 -35.36 -41.15
CA LEU A 187 -9.93 -35.27 -42.31
C LEU A 187 -9.53 -36.17 -43.48
N GLN A 188 -8.23 -36.42 -43.65
CA GLN A 188 -7.70 -37.36 -44.64
C GLN A 188 -8.12 -38.82 -44.40
N HIS A 189 -8.57 -39.17 -43.19
CA HIS A 189 -9.03 -40.51 -42.79
C HIS A 189 -10.56 -40.60 -42.72
N TRP A 190 -11.26 -39.71 -43.43
CA TRP A 190 -12.71 -39.78 -43.57
C TRP A 190 -13.09 -40.98 -44.46
N HIS A 191 -13.98 -41.84 -43.97
CA HIS A 191 -14.48 -42.99 -44.73
C HIS A 191 -15.91 -42.74 -45.22
N PRO A 192 -16.12 -42.42 -46.52
CA PRO A 192 -17.43 -41.99 -47.03
C PRO A 192 -18.51 -43.07 -46.92
N GLN A 193 -18.13 -44.34 -47.08
CA GLN A 193 -19.07 -45.47 -47.08
C GLN A 193 -19.68 -45.76 -45.70
N HIS A 194 -19.02 -45.35 -44.61
CA HIS A 194 -19.48 -45.58 -43.25
C HIS A 194 -19.84 -44.30 -42.49
N GLY A 195 -19.64 -43.12 -43.10
CA GLY A 195 -19.91 -41.83 -42.48
C GLY A 195 -19.12 -41.59 -41.19
N LYS A 196 -17.92 -42.17 -41.06
CA LYS A 196 -17.10 -42.13 -39.84
C LYS A 196 -15.71 -41.56 -40.12
N LEU A 197 -15.23 -40.76 -39.16
CA LEU A 197 -13.88 -40.21 -39.11
C LEU A 197 -13.06 -40.99 -38.08
N TYR A 198 -12.02 -41.68 -38.51
CA TYR A 198 -11.12 -42.39 -37.58
C TYR A 198 -10.01 -41.44 -37.11
N ILE A 199 -9.88 -41.28 -35.80
CA ILE A 199 -8.91 -40.38 -35.18
C ILE A 199 -7.64 -41.17 -34.89
N GLU A 200 -6.60 -40.94 -35.69
CA GLU A 200 -5.27 -41.54 -35.51
C GLU A 200 -4.33 -40.59 -34.75
N SER A 201 -4.44 -39.29 -35.02
CA SER A 201 -3.62 -38.25 -34.40
C SER A 201 -4.47 -37.29 -33.54
N PRO A 202 -4.87 -37.67 -32.32
CA PRO A 202 -5.55 -36.77 -31.40
C PRO A 202 -4.61 -35.64 -30.97
N ARG A 203 -5.06 -34.38 -31.11
CA ARG A 203 -4.30 -33.20 -30.70
C ARG A 203 -4.86 -32.62 -29.41
N PHE A 204 -3.96 -32.31 -28.47
CA PHE A 204 -4.30 -31.73 -27.17
C PHE A 204 -3.65 -30.35 -27.02
N ASN A 205 -4.39 -29.41 -26.44
CA ASN A 205 -3.90 -28.08 -26.08
C ASN A 205 -3.03 -28.17 -24.82
N SER A 206 -1.84 -27.56 -24.86
CA SER A 206 -0.97 -27.58 -23.69
C SER A 206 -1.51 -26.64 -22.61
N ARG A 207 -1.58 -27.17 -21.39
CA ARG A 207 -1.07 -26.43 -20.24
C ARG A 207 0.26 -27.07 -19.89
N ILE A 208 1.33 -26.39 -20.26
CA ILE A 208 2.66 -26.74 -19.80
C ILE A 208 2.69 -26.49 -18.28
N LYS A 209 2.48 -27.55 -17.49
CA LYS A 209 3.26 -27.74 -16.26
C LYS A 209 4.62 -28.27 -16.71
N ARG A 210 5.47 -27.39 -17.26
CA ARG A 210 6.91 -27.63 -17.16
C ARG A 210 7.21 -27.39 -15.68
N HIS A 211 8.21 -28.07 -15.15
CA HIS A 211 8.95 -27.58 -13.99
C HIS A 211 9.40 -26.14 -14.30
N SER A 212 8.52 -25.14 -14.12
CA SER A 212 8.90 -23.76 -14.30
C SER A 212 9.79 -23.47 -13.11
N GLU A 213 11.09 -23.43 -13.36
CA GLU A 213 12.02 -22.76 -12.45
C GLU A 213 11.34 -21.46 -12.02
N GLN A 214 11.13 -21.34 -10.72
CA GLN A 214 10.35 -20.28 -10.14
C GLN A 214 11.11 -18.97 -10.37
N TRP A 215 10.41 -17.96 -10.87
CA TRP A 215 10.99 -16.61 -10.88
C TRP A 215 11.25 -16.20 -9.44
N GLN A 216 12.42 -15.64 -9.17
CA GLN A 216 12.77 -15.12 -7.85
C GLN A 216 12.48 -13.63 -7.82
N LEU A 217 11.70 -13.20 -6.84
CA LEU A 217 11.35 -11.81 -6.62
C LEU A 217 11.87 -11.39 -5.25
N VAL A 218 12.72 -10.38 -5.20
CA VAL A 218 13.23 -9.83 -3.94
C VAL A 218 12.67 -8.41 -3.79
N LEU A 219 11.77 -8.22 -2.84
CA LEU A 219 11.26 -6.91 -2.46
C LEU A 219 12.13 -6.36 -1.34
N LEU A 220 12.86 -5.29 -1.63
CA LEU A 220 13.61 -4.49 -0.66
C LEU A 220 12.75 -3.30 -0.28
N VAL A 221 12.34 -3.20 0.98
CA VAL A 221 11.42 -2.16 1.46
C VAL A 221 12.08 -1.31 2.53
N ASP A 222 12.12 -0.01 2.28
CA ASP A 222 12.63 0.99 3.21
C ASP A 222 11.67 1.18 4.39
N GLN A 223 12.20 1.13 5.62
CA GLN A 223 11.45 1.32 6.87
C GLN A 223 11.57 2.74 7.44
N SER A 224 12.08 3.68 6.67
CA SER A 224 12.09 5.09 7.06
C SER A 224 10.67 5.60 7.36
N GLY A 225 10.57 6.60 8.24
CA GLY A 225 9.26 7.12 8.69
C GLY A 225 8.40 7.71 7.57
N SER A 226 9.01 8.14 6.46
CA SER A 226 8.30 8.59 5.25
C SER A 226 7.64 7.43 4.47
N MET A 227 8.08 6.18 4.71
CA MET A 227 7.75 5.02 3.88
C MET A 227 6.66 4.12 4.46
N VAL A 228 5.98 4.51 5.55
CA VAL A 228 4.99 3.65 6.23
C VAL A 228 3.92 3.09 5.29
N ASP A 229 3.38 3.93 4.41
CA ASP A 229 2.34 3.50 3.44
C ASP A 229 2.88 2.47 2.45
N SER A 230 4.11 2.69 2.01
CA SER A 230 4.79 1.78 1.11
C SER A 230 5.11 0.46 1.79
N VAL A 231 5.49 0.47 3.07
CA VAL A 231 5.69 -0.74 3.89
C VAL A 231 4.40 -1.56 3.98
N ILE A 232 3.27 -0.91 4.28
CA ILE A 232 1.95 -1.57 4.35
C ILE A 232 1.62 -2.24 3.02
N HIS A 233 1.65 -1.49 1.92
CA HIS A 233 1.30 -2.04 0.60
C HIS A 233 2.29 -3.10 0.12
N SER A 234 3.59 -2.94 0.36
CA SER A 234 4.61 -3.94 0.00
C SER A 234 4.45 -5.23 0.79
N ALA A 235 4.11 -5.18 2.08
CA ALA A 235 3.85 -6.37 2.88
C ALA A 235 2.65 -7.16 2.34
N VAL A 236 1.53 -6.48 2.07
CA VAL A 236 0.33 -7.13 1.54
C VAL A 236 0.55 -7.63 0.10
N MET A 237 1.28 -6.88 -0.73
CA MET A 237 1.66 -7.31 -2.07
C MET A 237 2.55 -8.56 -2.02
N ALA A 238 3.55 -8.59 -1.14
CA ALA A 238 4.42 -9.75 -0.96
C ALA A 238 3.60 -10.98 -0.53
N ALA A 239 2.64 -10.81 0.38
CA ALA A 239 1.71 -11.87 0.79
C ALA A 239 0.84 -12.38 -0.37
N CYS A 240 0.33 -11.47 -1.22
CA CYS A 240 -0.43 -11.83 -2.42
C CYS A 240 0.43 -12.61 -3.43
N LEU A 241 1.67 -12.18 -3.66
CA LEU A 241 2.59 -12.79 -4.61
C LEU A 241 3.14 -14.13 -4.10
N TRP A 242 3.32 -14.29 -2.79
CA TRP A 242 3.72 -15.56 -2.14
C TRP A 242 2.72 -16.69 -2.43
N GLN A 243 1.44 -16.36 -2.60
CA GLN A 243 0.40 -17.33 -2.93
C GLN A 243 0.40 -17.74 -4.42
N LEU A 244 1.18 -17.09 -5.29
CA LEU A 244 1.20 -17.38 -6.73
C LEU A 244 2.10 -18.58 -7.07
N PRO A 245 1.61 -19.54 -7.89
CA PRO A 245 2.44 -20.65 -8.33
C PRO A 245 3.50 -20.18 -9.32
N GLY A 246 4.76 -20.53 -9.09
CA GLY A 246 5.87 -20.25 -10.03
C GLY A 246 6.68 -19.00 -9.71
N ILE A 247 6.43 -18.35 -8.58
CA ILE A 247 7.21 -17.22 -8.06
C ILE A 247 7.67 -17.57 -6.65
N ARG A 248 8.95 -17.32 -6.37
CA ARG A 248 9.52 -17.37 -5.02
C ARG A 248 9.76 -15.93 -4.58
N THR A 249 8.99 -15.47 -3.61
CA THR A 249 9.10 -14.09 -3.11
C THR A 249 9.95 -14.03 -1.86
N HIS A 250 10.84 -13.06 -1.81
CA HIS A 250 11.63 -12.67 -0.65
C HIS A 250 11.21 -11.26 -0.26
N LEU A 251 10.94 -11.03 1.02
CA LEU A 251 10.68 -9.69 1.54
C LEU A 251 11.78 -9.35 2.52
N VAL A 252 12.53 -8.30 2.19
CA VAL A 252 13.62 -7.81 3.01
C VAL A 252 13.29 -6.36 3.34
N ALA A 253 13.28 -6.06 4.62
CA ALA A 253 13.09 -4.71 5.08
C ALA A 253 14.42 -4.14 5.59
N PHE A 254 14.64 -2.86 5.34
CA PHE A 254 15.91 -2.24 5.67
C PHE A 254 15.77 -0.83 6.22
N ASP A 255 16.72 -0.49 7.07
CA ASP A 255 16.97 0.83 7.63
C ASP A 255 18.50 1.07 7.56
N THR A 256 19.18 1.18 8.71
CA THR A 256 20.62 1.01 8.88
C THR A 256 21.08 -0.44 8.81
N SER A 257 20.17 -1.38 9.10
CA SER A 257 20.38 -2.81 9.09
C SER A 257 19.45 -3.49 8.08
N VAL A 258 19.74 -4.74 7.75
CA VAL A 258 18.94 -5.51 6.78
C VAL A 258 18.30 -6.68 7.53
N VAL A 259 16.97 -6.79 7.44
CA VAL A 259 16.18 -7.85 8.09
C VAL A 259 15.40 -8.62 7.04
N ASP A 260 15.63 -9.93 6.97
CA ASP A 260 14.86 -10.82 6.11
C ASP A 260 13.55 -11.22 6.80
N LEU A 261 12.43 -10.79 6.21
CA LEU A 261 11.06 -11.04 6.68
C LEU A 261 10.36 -12.11 5.82
N THR A 262 11.09 -12.82 4.96
CA THR A 262 10.52 -13.81 4.03
C THR A 262 9.70 -14.89 4.74
N ALA A 263 10.09 -15.29 5.95
CA ALA A 263 9.36 -16.29 6.74
C ALA A 263 7.98 -15.80 7.21
N ASP A 264 7.84 -14.50 7.42
CA ASP A 264 6.63 -13.87 7.94
C ASP A 264 5.66 -13.43 6.83
N VAL A 265 6.03 -13.55 5.55
CA VAL A 265 5.20 -13.10 4.41
C VAL A 265 3.83 -13.79 4.36
N ALA A 266 3.72 -14.98 4.94
CA ALA A 266 2.45 -15.70 5.04
C ALA A 266 1.44 -15.04 6.01
N ASP A 267 1.92 -14.29 7.00
CA ASP A 267 1.11 -13.51 7.95
C ASP A 267 1.51 -12.02 7.86
N PRO A 268 0.88 -11.24 6.95
CA PRO A 268 1.18 -9.83 6.79
C PRO A 268 0.89 -9.01 8.05
N VAL A 269 0.00 -9.46 8.94
CA VAL A 269 -0.30 -8.76 10.21
C VAL A 269 0.86 -8.92 11.17
N GLU A 270 1.35 -10.14 11.37
CA GLU A 270 2.52 -10.39 12.21
C GLU A 270 3.76 -9.65 11.68
N LEU A 271 3.94 -9.66 10.36
CA LEU A 271 5.03 -8.97 9.69
C LEU A 271 5.02 -7.46 9.98
N LEU A 272 3.90 -6.78 9.75
CA LEU A 272 3.78 -5.34 10.02
C LEU A 272 4.00 -5.01 11.51
N MET A 273 3.55 -5.89 12.41
CA MET A 273 3.78 -5.72 13.84
C MET A 273 5.26 -5.89 14.24
N LYS A 274 6.08 -6.61 13.46
CA LYS A 274 7.53 -6.74 13.68
C LYS A 274 8.34 -5.57 13.12
N VAL A 275 7.89 -4.92 12.05
CA VAL A 275 8.61 -3.81 11.39
C VAL A 275 8.80 -2.61 12.32
N GLN A 276 10.04 -2.27 12.68
CA GLN A 276 10.31 -1.04 13.43
C GLN A 276 10.46 0.12 12.44
N LEU A 277 9.80 1.26 12.72
CA LEU A 277 9.86 2.44 11.86
C LEU A 277 10.89 3.42 12.40
N GLY A 278 11.77 3.91 11.53
CA GLY A 278 12.78 4.94 11.86
C GLY A 278 14.23 4.42 11.88
N GLY A 279 15.16 5.36 11.76
CA GLY A 279 16.60 5.08 11.60
C GLY A 279 17.20 5.89 10.45
N GLY A 280 18.48 5.65 10.16
CA GLY A 280 19.09 6.05 8.89
C GLY A 280 18.77 5.03 7.79
N THR A 281 19.07 5.37 6.53
CA THR A 281 18.79 4.51 5.38
C THR A 281 20.09 4.08 4.71
N ASN A 282 20.31 2.78 4.52
CA ASN A 282 21.45 2.22 3.80
C ASN A 282 20.98 1.32 2.65
N ILE A 283 20.65 1.95 1.53
CA ILE A 283 20.06 1.28 0.36
C ILE A 283 21.07 0.34 -0.28
N ALA A 284 22.33 0.76 -0.39
CA ALA A 284 23.40 -0.03 -0.99
C ALA A 284 23.60 -1.40 -0.31
N SER A 285 23.47 -1.46 1.02
CA SER A 285 23.59 -2.72 1.78
C SER A 285 22.41 -3.64 1.54
N ALA A 286 21.19 -3.08 1.46
CA ALA A 286 19.99 -3.85 1.12
C ALA A 286 20.07 -4.46 -0.29
N VAL A 287 20.55 -3.69 -1.28
CA VAL A 287 20.74 -4.19 -2.65
C VAL A 287 21.77 -5.32 -2.71
N GLU A 288 22.88 -5.18 -2.00
CA GLU A 288 23.89 -6.25 -1.92
C GLU A 288 23.34 -7.51 -1.25
N TYR A 289 22.57 -7.38 -0.16
CA TYR A 289 21.92 -8.52 0.48
C TYR A 289 20.90 -9.20 -0.44
N GLY A 290 20.03 -8.42 -1.09
CA GLY A 290 19.07 -8.94 -2.05
C GLY A 290 19.72 -9.68 -3.22
N ARG A 291 20.88 -9.19 -3.68
CA ARG A 291 21.71 -9.88 -4.69
C ARG A 291 22.24 -11.22 -4.20
N GLN A 292 22.57 -11.37 -2.91
CA GLN A 292 23.08 -12.62 -2.33
C GLN A 292 22.00 -13.69 -2.19
N LEU A 293 20.72 -13.29 -2.05
CA LEU A 293 19.59 -14.21 -2.02
C LEU A 293 19.29 -14.84 -3.39
N ILE A 294 19.74 -14.21 -4.47
CA ILE A 294 19.43 -14.63 -5.84
C ILE A 294 20.27 -15.84 -6.25
N GLU A 295 19.58 -16.93 -6.60
CA GLU A 295 20.22 -18.16 -7.09
C GLU A 295 20.40 -18.14 -8.63
N GLN A 296 19.43 -17.55 -9.35
CA GLN A 296 19.40 -17.52 -10.82
C GLN A 296 19.20 -16.09 -11.35
N PRO A 297 20.27 -15.33 -11.61
CA PRO A 297 20.20 -13.93 -12.04
C PRO A 297 19.24 -13.66 -13.21
N ALA A 298 19.28 -14.50 -14.26
CA ALA A 298 18.45 -14.35 -15.46
C ALA A 298 16.93 -14.50 -15.23
N LYS A 299 16.52 -15.07 -14.09
CA LYS A 299 15.11 -15.24 -13.68
C LYS A 299 14.83 -14.56 -12.35
N SER A 300 15.50 -13.44 -12.11
CA SER A 300 15.38 -12.71 -10.86
C SER A 300 15.03 -11.25 -11.08
N VAL A 301 14.17 -10.75 -10.20
CA VAL A 301 13.78 -9.35 -10.14
C VAL A 301 14.05 -8.82 -8.73
N ILE A 302 14.79 -7.72 -8.63
CA ILE A 302 14.90 -6.94 -7.39
C ILE A 302 13.98 -5.73 -7.55
N ILE A 303 13.05 -5.58 -6.62
CA ILE A 303 12.23 -4.38 -6.48
C ILE A 303 12.73 -3.62 -5.27
N LEU A 304 13.16 -2.38 -5.47
CA LEU A 304 13.57 -1.46 -4.41
C LEU A 304 12.47 -0.43 -4.17
N VAL A 305 11.81 -0.48 -3.01
CA VAL A 305 10.76 0.45 -2.59
C VAL A 305 11.37 1.43 -1.58
N SER A 306 11.68 2.64 -2.05
CA SER A 306 12.37 3.68 -1.27
C SER A 306 12.12 5.05 -1.91
N ASP A 307 12.28 6.11 -1.13
CA ASP A 307 12.37 7.50 -1.61
C ASP A 307 13.76 7.83 -2.20
N PHE A 308 14.66 6.83 -2.31
CA PHE A 308 16.01 6.92 -2.87
C PHE A 308 16.96 7.88 -2.13
N TYR A 309 16.60 8.35 -0.94
CA TYR A 309 17.52 9.12 -0.10
C TYR A 309 18.52 8.17 0.58
N GLU A 310 19.69 8.03 -0.04
CA GLU A 310 20.78 7.20 0.48
C GLU A 310 21.49 7.92 1.64
N GLY A 311 21.49 7.30 2.83
CA GLY A 311 22.26 7.76 3.99
C GLY A 311 23.74 7.34 3.92
N GLY A 312 24.06 6.36 3.07
CA GLY A 312 25.42 5.92 2.77
C GLY A 312 26.06 6.62 1.57
N SER A 313 26.78 5.85 0.76
CA SER A 313 27.48 6.38 -0.43
C SER A 313 26.69 6.09 -1.71
N SER A 314 26.21 7.14 -2.40
CA SER A 314 25.48 6.99 -3.66
C SER A 314 26.29 6.29 -4.76
N SER A 315 27.63 6.41 -4.73
CA SER A 315 28.51 5.71 -5.68
C SER A 315 28.57 4.21 -5.40
N LEU A 316 28.56 3.80 -4.13
CA LEU A 316 28.45 2.40 -3.72
C LEU A 316 27.12 1.81 -4.20
N LEU A 317 26.01 2.51 -3.95
CA LEU A 317 24.68 2.10 -4.40
C LEU A 317 24.64 1.88 -5.92
N THR A 318 25.10 2.88 -6.68
CA THR A 318 25.16 2.82 -8.14
C THR A 318 25.99 1.63 -8.64
N HIS A 319 27.13 1.35 -7.97
CA HIS A 319 27.98 0.20 -8.30
C HIS A 319 27.29 -1.14 -8.02
N GLN A 320 26.57 -1.27 -6.91
CA GLN A 320 25.86 -2.51 -6.57
C GLN A 320 24.69 -2.78 -7.53
N VAL A 321 23.94 -1.75 -7.89
CA VAL A 321 22.87 -1.87 -8.90
C VAL A 321 23.46 -2.24 -10.26
N LYS A 322 24.56 -1.61 -10.67
CA LYS A 322 25.26 -1.95 -11.92
C LYS A 322 25.67 -3.43 -11.96
N LYS A 323 26.21 -3.98 -10.87
CA LYS A 323 26.53 -5.42 -10.79
C LYS A 323 25.30 -6.30 -10.95
N CYS A 324 24.19 -5.94 -10.31
CA CYS A 324 22.95 -6.69 -10.42
C CYS A 324 22.48 -6.75 -11.88
N VAL A 325 22.39 -5.58 -12.54
CA VAL A 325 21.97 -5.48 -13.94
C VAL A 325 22.92 -6.24 -14.87
N GLN A 326 24.23 -6.11 -14.68
CA GLN A 326 25.24 -6.83 -15.48
C GLN A 326 25.18 -8.35 -15.30
N SER A 327 24.74 -8.84 -14.13
CA SER A 327 24.53 -10.27 -13.89
C SER A 327 23.26 -10.82 -14.55
N GLY A 328 22.39 -9.95 -15.08
CA GLY A 328 21.12 -10.32 -15.72
C GLY A 328 19.89 -10.19 -14.82
N ILE A 329 20.04 -9.64 -13.61
CA ILE A 329 18.92 -9.35 -12.70
C ILE A 329 18.18 -8.12 -13.20
N LYS A 330 16.85 -8.19 -13.26
CA LYS A 330 16.02 -7.01 -13.52
C LYS A 330 15.91 -6.20 -12.23
N VAL A 331 16.33 -4.93 -12.24
CA VAL A 331 16.22 -4.05 -11.08
C VAL A 331 15.16 -2.99 -11.35
N LEU A 332 14.13 -2.94 -10.50
CA LEU A 332 13.06 -1.97 -10.53
C LEU A 332 13.09 -1.13 -9.25
N GLY A 333 13.25 0.18 -9.38
CA GLY A 333 13.04 1.14 -8.30
C GLY A 333 11.61 1.67 -8.30
N LEU A 334 10.94 1.57 -7.17
CA LEU A 334 9.62 2.13 -6.91
C LEU A 334 9.77 3.34 -6.01
N ALA A 335 9.58 4.52 -6.60
CA ALA A 335 9.46 5.75 -5.84
C ALA A 335 8.13 5.74 -5.08
N ALA A 336 8.19 6.13 -3.80
CA ALA A 336 6.97 6.36 -3.04
C ALA A 336 6.12 7.47 -3.70
N LEU A 337 4.83 7.21 -3.77
CA LEU A 337 3.82 8.19 -4.14
C LEU A 337 3.25 8.76 -2.84
N ASP A 338 3.25 10.09 -2.70
CA ASP A 338 2.55 10.72 -1.58
C ASP A 338 1.02 10.65 -1.75
N SER A 339 0.26 11.06 -0.73
CA SER A 339 -1.21 11.12 -0.75
C SER A 339 -1.78 12.05 -1.84
N THR A 340 -0.94 12.88 -2.46
CA THR A 340 -1.26 13.79 -3.56
C THR A 340 -0.74 13.29 -4.91
N ALA A 341 -0.23 12.05 -4.98
CA ALA A 341 0.41 11.42 -6.13
C ALA A 341 1.59 12.21 -6.72
N THR A 342 2.20 13.10 -5.93
CA THR A 342 3.46 13.75 -6.28
C THR A 342 4.61 12.81 -5.92
N PRO A 343 5.52 12.50 -6.87
CA PRO A 343 6.68 11.70 -6.55
C PRO A 343 7.64 12.50 -5.66
N CYS A 344 7.88 12.02 -4.44
CA CYS A 344 8.85 12.61 -3.52
C CYS A 344 10.03 11.64 -3.38
N TYR A 345 11.08 11.86 -4.16
CA TYR A 345 12.28 11.03 -4.13
C TYR A 345 13.52 11.79 -4.61
N ASP A 346 14.72 11.28 -4.29
CA ASP A 346 15.97 11.84 -4.78
C ASP A 346 16.16 11.58 -6.29
N HIS A 347 15.88 12.61 -7.10
CA HIS A 347 16.01 12.55 -8.56
C HIS A 347 17.44 12.27 -9.03
N ASP A 348 18.46 12.75 -8.33
CA ASP A 348 19.86 12.57 -8.75
C ASP A 348 20.30 11.12 -8.56
N THR A 349 19.98 10.55 -7.40
CA THR A 349 20.23 9.13 -7.11
C THR A 349 19.41 8.25 -8.06
N ALA A 350 18.13 8.55 -8.26
CA ALA A 350 17.29 7.83 -9.21
C ALA A 350 17.87 7.85 -10.64
N GLN A 351 18.26 9.01 -11.13
CA GLN A 351 18.85 9.13 -12.47
C GLN A 351 20.18 8.35 -12.59
N ALA A 352 21.01 8.35 -11.54
CA ALA A 352 22.23 7.55 -11.51
C ALA A 352 21.96 6.05 -11.62
N LEU A 353 20.90 5.55 -10.96
CA LEU A 353 20.47 4.16 -11.06
C LEU A 353 19.93 3.80 -12.45
N VAL A 354 19.17 4.70 -13.09
CA VAL A 354 18.70 4.52 -14.47
C VAL A 354 19.87 4.44 -15.45
N ASN A 355 20.89 5.27 -15.26
CA ASN A 355 22.09 5.29 -16.10
C ASN A 355 22.88 3.96 -16.07
N VAL A 356 22.75 3.18 -14.99
CA VAL A 356 23.36 1.84 -14.88
C VAL A 356 22.41 0.70 -15.26
N GLY A 357 21.20 1.01 -15.73
CA GLY A 357 20.26 0.07 -16.32
C GLY A 357 19.13 -0.41 -15.40
N ALA A 358 18.94 0.22 -14.24
CA ALA A 358 17.71 0.02 -13.47
C ALA A 358 16.52 0.73 -14.14
N GLN A 359 15.31 0.24 -13.90
CA GLN A 359 14.08 0.94 -14.26
C GLN A 359 13.55 1.64 -13.02
N ILE A 360 13.14 2.90 -13.13
CA ILE A 360 12.50 3.61 -12.03
C ILE A 360 11.12 4.04 -12.46
N ALA A 361 10.14 3.79 -11.61
CA ALA A 361 8.77 4.19 -11.83
C ALA A 361 8.09 4.55 -10.50
N ALA A 362 7.18 5.51 -10.57
CA ALA A 362 6.22 5.76 -9.53
C ALA A 362 4.93 5.07 -9.97
N MET A 363 4.57 3.97 -9.30
CA MET A 363 3.42 3.15 -9.70
C MET A 363 2.62 2.72 -8.48
N THR A 364 1.33 2.58 -8.67
CA THR A 364 0.44 1.98 -7.67
C THR A 364 0.71 0.48 -7.54
N PRO A 365 0.33 -0.15 -6.41
CA PRO A 365 0.47 -1.60 -6.25
C PRO A 365 -0.16 -2.43 -7.39
N GLY A 366 -1.30 -2.00 -7.94
CA GLY A 366 -1.95 -2.68 -9.07
C GLY A 366 -1.17 -2.59 -10.38
N GLU A 367 -0.53 -1.45 -10.64
CA GLU A 367 0.36 -1.26 -11.79
C GLU A 367 1.63 -2.11 -11.64
N LEU A 368 2.17 -2.24 -10.42
CA LEU A 368 3.28 -3.14 -10.14
C LEU A 368 2.95 -4.59 -10.46
N ALA A 369 1.77 -5.06 -10.05
CA ALA A 369 1.32 -6.41 -10.36
C ALA A 369 1.23 -6.65 -11.88
N SER A 370 0.77 -5.64 -12.62
CA SER A 370 0.68 -5.67 -14.09
C SER A 370 2.07 -5.70 -14.74
N TRP A 371 2.98 -4.83 -14.30
CA TRP A 371 4.37 -4.81 -14.77
C TRP A 371 5.09 -6.14 -14.50
N LEU A 372 4.88 -6.74 -13.32
CA LEU A 372 5.42 -8.05 -12.98
C LEU A 372 4.85 -9.12 -13.91
N ALA A 373 3.54 -9.13 -14.16
CA ALA A 373 2.95 -10.10 -15.08
C ALA A 373 3.55 -10.01 -16.49
N GLU A 374 3.77 -8.82 -17.01
CA GLU A 374 4.39 -8.61 -18.34
C GLU A 374 5.86 -9.06 -18.38
N ASN A 375 6.63 -8.73 -17.33
CA ASN A 375 8.07 -8.98 -17.27
C ASN A 375 8.44 -10.41 -16.88
N LEU A 376 7.56 -11.13 -16.20
CA LEU A 376 7.78 -12.53 -15.81
C LEU A 376 7.25 -13.52 -16.89
N GLN A 377 6.37 -13.06 -17.79
CA GLN A 377 5.86 -13.85 -18.91
C GLN A 377 6.69 -13.72 -20.20
N SER A 378 7.46 -12.63 -20.33
CA SER A 378 8.38 -12.36 -21.45
C SER A 378 9.74 -13.02 -21.23
#